data_AF-A0A835Z4R2-F1
#
_entry.id   AF-A0A835Z4R2-F1
#
_cell.length_a   1.000
_cell.length_b   1.000
_cell.length_c   1.000
_cell.angle_alpha   90.00
_cell.angle_beta   90.00
_cell.angle_gamma   90.00
#
_symmetry.space_group_name_H-M   'P 1'
#
loop_
_entity.id
_entity.type
_entity.pdbx_description
1 polymer ?
#
loop_
_entity_poly.entity_id
_entity_poly.type
_entity_poly.pdbx_seq_one_letter_code
_entity_poly.pdbx_strand_id
1 'polypeptide(L)'
;MVTSRLACPDCPKTFPWRAGLNRHRKATHAYVYDPRIPHVTILPKPSDDDLAHAAGFIEGDGCISIQGTTPSVSAAQTIKKKELLHDLLRIFGVGVITKCSDETLTRTEKWEWRCTAAESIAVCKLLHEFLVQKARVAKVFSTMEPIEQCGRNTPHNRACIAKYNTVKKTFMEIDELDAIACTGGRTVNFTDLVNRGFEFRDLSMHYIAGFFEAEGCIVIRKLTRGKAHTLAVTIAQKELYILYLVLAKLKIGQVNFESRGCGKYSVNGSFAIDVLKALQPFLRSPAMKEQVRIVLEDGVNATSKLELVQYKAKR
;
A
#
# COMPACT_ATOMS: atom_id res chain seq x y z
N MET A 1 -43.62 -28.47 2.52
CA MET A 1 -43.29 -27.22 3.24
C MET A 1 -42.77 -26.21 2.24
N VAL A 2 -43.47 -25.07 2.07
CA VAL A 2 -43.03 -24.00 1.16
C VAL A 2 -41.93 -23.22 1.87
N THR A 3 -40.68 -23.37 1.43
CA THR A 3 -39.58 -22.56 1.93
C THR A 3 -39.74 -21.14 1.39
N SER A 4 -39.95 -20.16 2.27
CA SER A 4 -40.06 -18.76 1.86
C SER A 4 -38.74 -18.34 1.19
N ARG A 5 -38.83 -17.78 -0.02
CA ARG A 5 -37.64 -17.25 -0.70
C ARG A 5 -37.22 -15.96 0.00
N LEU A 6 -35.90 -15.78 0.15
CA LEU A 6 -35.29 -14.57 0.70
C LEU A 6 -35.08 -13.55 -0.43
N ALA A 7 -35.73 -12.39 -0.34
CA ALA A 7 -35.53 -11.31 -1.30
C ALA A 7 -34.23 -10.53 -1.01
N CYS A 8 -33.56 -10.08 -2.07
CA CYS A 8 -32.49 -9.10 -1.94
C CYS A 8 -33.10 -7.70 -1.71
N PRO A 9 -32.62 -6.92 -0.74
CA PRO A 9 -33.17 -5.57 -0.52
C PRO A 9 -32.82 -4.59 -1.65
N ASP A 10 -31.71 -4.85 -2.35
CA ASP A 10 -31.14 -3.90 -3.33
C ASP A 10 -31.54 -4.19 -4.79
N CYS A 11 -32.20 -5.33 -5.05
CA CYS A 11 -32.66 -5.70 -6.39
C CYS A 11 -33.78 -6.75 -6.34
N PRO A 12 -34.55 -6.99 -7.42
CA PRO A 12 -35.71 -7.89 -7.39
C PRO A 12 -35.38 -9.39 -7.31
N LYS A 13 -34.09 -9.77 -7.15
CA LYS A 13 -33.70 -11.20 -7.10
C LYS A 13 -34.09 -11.84 -5.76
N THR A 14 -34.51 -13.10 -5.83
CA THR A 14 -34.89 -13.92 -4.66
C THR A 14 -34.07 -15.20 -4.60
N PHE A 15 -33.80 -15.69 -3.38
CA PHE A 15 -32.93 -16.83 -3.15
C PHE A 15 -33.58 -17.87 -2.23
N PRO A 16 -33.46 -19.17 -2.54
CA PRO A 16 -34.02 -20.24 -1.70
C PRO A 16 -33.24 -20.44 -0.38
N TRP A 17 -32.01 -19.92 -0.27
CA TRP A 17 -31.15 -20.07 0.92
C TRP A 17 -30.38 -18.78 1.23
N ARG A 18 -30.12 -18.55 2.53
CA ARG A 18 -29.38 -17.36 3.02
C ARG A 18 -27.97 -17.27 2.43
N ALA A 19 -27.31 -18.41 2.26
CA ALA A 19 -26.01 -18.48 1.61
C ALA A 19 -26.04 -17.97 0.14
N GLY A 20 -27.13 -18.22 -0.59
CA GLY A 20 -27.31 -17.73 -1.95
C GLY A 20 -27.52 -16.21 -2.00
N LEU A 21 -28.37 -15.70 -1.10
CA LEU A 21 -28.55 -14.25 -0.94
C LEU A 21 -27.24 -13.54 -0.57
N ASN A 22 -26.50 -14.07 0.40
CA ASN A 22 -25.22 -13.50 0.83
C ASN A 22 -24.20 -13.50 -0.30
N ARG A 23 -24.10 -14.59 -1.08
CA ARG A 23 -23.21 -14.67 -2.25
C ARG A 23 -23.58 -13.63 -3.31
N HIS A 24 -24.87 -13.50 -3.62
CA HIS A 24 -25.35 -12.50 -4.57
C HIS A 24 -25.03 -11.07 -4.12
N ARG A 25 -25.31 -10.75 -2.86
CA ARG A 25 -25.05 -9.43 -2.28
C ARG A 25 -23.56 -9.08 -2.31
N LYS A 26 -22.70 -10.04 -1.99
CA LYS A 26 -21.24 -9.89 -2.08
C LYS A 26 -20.78 -9.65 -3.52
N ALA A 27 -21.30 -10.42 -4.47
CA ALA A 27 -20.88 -10.36 -5.87
C ALA A 27 -21.44 -9.15 -6.65
N THR A 28 -22.65 -8.69 -6.30
CA THR A 28 -23.39 -7.71 -7.12
C THR A 28 -23.44 -6.33 -6.49
N HIS A 29 -23.41 -6.23 -5.16
CA HIS A 29 -23.63 -4.98 -4.42
C HIS A 29 -22.46 -4.61 -3.50
N ALA A 30 -21.30 -5.28 -3.63
CA ALA A 30 -20.08 -5.04 -2.85
C ALA A 30 -20.28 -5.07 -1.31
N TYR A 31 -21.18 -5.93 -0.80
CA TYR A 31 -21.41 -6.03 0.65
C TYR A 31 -20.31 -6.78 1.40
N VAL A 32 -19.76 -6.17 2.45
CA VAL A 32 -19.07 -6.87 3.54
C VAL A 32 -20.13 -7.57 4.39
N TYR A 33 -20.02 -8.89 4.57
CA TYR A 33 -20.75 -9.58 5.62
C TYR A 33 -19.82 -9.78 6.82
N ASP A 34 -19.98 -8.97 7.87
CA ASP A 34 -19.44 -9.30 9.20
C ASP A 34 -20.56 -10.02 10.00
N PRO A 35 -20.43 -11.32 10.31
CA PRO A 35 -21.42 -12.05 11.09
C PRO A 35 -21.63 -11.50 12.51
N ARG A 36 -20.75 -10.60 12.99
CA ARG A 36 -20.85 -9.96 14.31
C ARG A 36 -21.54 -8.59 14.28
N ILE A 37 -21.78 -8.02 13.08
CA ILE A 37 -22.43 -6.72 12.93
C ILE A 37 -23.77 -6.95 12.21
N PRO A 38 -24.89 -7.10 12.95
CA PRO A 38 -26.19 -7.45 12.37
C PRO A 38 -26.84 -6.32 11.53
N HIS A 39 -26.20 -5.16 11.43
CA HIS A 39 -26.64 -4.07 10.57
C HIS A 39 -25.72 -3.95 9.37
N VAL A 40 -26.28 -4.27 8.21
CA VAL A 40 -25.60 -4.27 6.93
C VAL A 40 -25.48 -2.84 6.43
N THR A 41 -24.38 -2.17 6.74
CA THR A 41 -24.10 -0.82 6.28
C THR A 41 -23.57 -0.89 4.84
N ILE A 42 -24.26 -0.24 3.89
CA ILE A 42 -23.70 0.05 2.57
C ILE A 42 -22.48 0.92 2.81
N LEU A 43 -21.29 0.43 2.50
CA LEU A 43 -20.10 1.26 2.61
C LEU A 43 -20.16 2.33 1.52
N PRO A 44 -19.91 3.60 1.85
CA PRO A 44 -19.84 4.65 0.85
C PRO A 44 -18.73 4.30 -0.15
N LYS A 45 -18.93 4.72 -1.42
CA LYS A 45 -17.89 4.61 -2.44
C LYS A 45 -16.62 5.32 -1.92
N PRO A 46 -15.43 4.70 -1.99
CA PRO A 46 -14.18 5.36 -1.61
C PRO A 46 -13.94 6.63 -2.40
N SER A 47 -13.41 7.65 -1.73
CA SER A 47 -12.93 8.86 -2.41
C SER A 47 -11.62 8.58 -3.15
N ASP A 48 -11.26 9.46 -4.07
CA ASP A 48 -9.96 9.38 -4.76
C ASP A 48 -8.78 9.50 -3.77
N ASP A 49 -8.97 10.24 -2.68
CA ASP A 49 -7.99 10.36 -1.59
C ASP A 49 -7.82 9.03 -0.82
N ASP A 50 -8.92 8.29 -0.60
CA ASP A 50 -8.87 6.94 -0.04
C ASP A 50 -8.11 5.98 -0.96
N LEU A 51 -8.41 6.02 -2.26
CA LEU A 51 -7.77 5.15 -3.26
C LEU A 51 -6.30 5.49 -3.44
N ALA A 52 -5.94 6.78 -3.47
CA ALA A 52 -4.56 7.23 -3.57
C ALA A 52 -3.74 6.79 -2.35
N HIS A 53 -4.27 6.97 -1.13
CA HIS A 53 -3.59 6.52 0.08
C HIS A 53 -3.43 4.99 0.11
N ALA A 54 -4.48 4.24 -0.22
CA ALA A 54 -4.42 2.79 -0.28
C ALA A 54 -3.42 2.30 -1.35
N ALA A 55 -3.35 2.97 -2.50
CA ALA A 55 -2.37 2.68 -3.55
C ALA A 55 -0.94 2.89 -3.05
N GLY A 56 -0.65 4.03 -2.42
CA GLY A 56 0.67 4.29 -1.85
C GLY A 56 1.07 3.24 -0.82
N PHE A 57 0.15 2.87 0.07
CA PHE A 57 0.41 1.84 1.08
C PHE A 57 0.67 0.45 0.47
N ILE A 58 -0.14 0.04 -0.51
CA ILE A 58 0.04 -1.23 -1.25
C ILE A 58 1.33 -1.20 -2.08
N GLU A 59 1.78 -0.04 -2.53
CA GLU A 59 3.04 0.08 -3.27
C GLU A 59 4.27 -0.14 -2.39
N GLY A 60 4.19 0.20 -1.10
CA GLY A 60 5.19 -0.17 -0.11
C GLY A 60 5.05 -1.62 0.32
N ASP A 61 4.07 -1.89 1.18
CA ASP A 61 3.96 -3.18 1.91
C ASP A 61 2.99 -4.19 1.27
N GLY A 62 2.48 -3.88 0.08
CA GLY A 62 1.52 -4.71 -0.63
C GLY A 62 2.09 -5.56 -1.75
N CYS A 63 1.33 -6.58 -2.13
CA CYS A 63 1.63 -7.50 -3.22
C CYS A 63 0.39 -7.69 -4.09
N ILE A 64 0.57 -7.58 -5.42
CA ILE A 64 -0.44 -7.97 -6.42
C ILE A 64 0.14 -9.15 -7.18
N SER A 65 -0.47 -10.32 -7.05
CA SER A 65 0.09 -11.58 -7.56
C SER A 65 -0.99 -12.58 -7.97
N ILE A 66 -0.59 -13.63 -8.69
CA ILE A 66 -1.43 -14.82 -8.93
C ILE A 66 -0.92 -15.95 -8.03
N GLN A 67 -1.78 -16.47 -7.15
CA GLN A 67 -1.51 -17.66 -6.34
C GLN A 67 -2.15 -18.89 -7.03
N GLY A 68 -1.32 -19.72 -7.66
CA GLY A 68 -1.78 -20.81 -8.52
C GLY A 68 -2.48 -20.27 -9.76
N THR A 69 -3.81 -20.25 -9.74
CA THR A 69 -4.64 -19.65 -10.81
C THR A 69 -5.46 -18.45 -10.32
N THR A 70 -5.35 -18.09 -9.04
CA THR A 70 -6.22 -17.11 -8.40
C THR A 70 -5.50 -15.77 -8.25
N PRO A 71 -6.02 -14.67 -8.82
CA PRO A 71 -5.47 -13.34 -8.57
C PRO A 71 -5.64 -12.97 -7.10
N SER A 72 -4.66 -12.28 -6.53
CA SER A 72 -4.59 -11.91 -5.13
C SER A 72 -4.01 -10.50 -4.99
N VAL A 73 -4.63 -9.69 -4.12
CA VAL A 73 -4.00 -8.48 -3.58
C VAL A 73 -3.87 -8.68 -2.08
N SER A 74 -2.70 -8.40 -1.54
CA SER A 74 -2.50 -8.40 -0.10
C SER A 74 -1.58 -7.28 0.36
N ALA A 75 -1.66 -6.95 1.64
CA ALA A 75 -0.70 -6.11 2.34
C ALA A 75 -0.49 -6.68 3.73
N ALA A 76 0.77 -6.77 4.15
CA ALA A 76 1.14 -7.32 5.45
C ALA A 76 1.69 -6.22 6.35
N GLN A 77 1.39 -6.31 7.64
CA GLN A 77 1.88 -5.39 8.65
C GLN A 77 2.23 -6.10 9.95
N THR A 78 3.07 -5.46 10.74
CA THR A 78 3.20 -5.82 12.16
C THR A 78 1.91 -5.46 12.91
N ILE A 79 1.64 -6.13 14.03
CA ILE A 79 0.47 -5.85 14.88
C ILE A 79 0.32 -4.35 15.24
N LYS A 80 1.42 -3.60 15.28
CA LYS A 80 1.48 -2.18 15.63
C LYS A 80 0.86 -1.24 14.60
N LYS A 81 0.73 -1.72 13.36
CA LYS A 81 0.19 -0.99 12.21
C LYS A 81 -1.05 -1.72 11.66
N LYS A 82 -1.66 -2.61 12.46
CA LYS A 82 -2.81 -3.43 12.05
C LYS A 82 -4.01 -2.57 11.68
N GLU A 83 -4.14 -1.38 12.26
CA GLU A 83 -5.20 -0.44 11.94
C GLU A 83 -5.20 -0.01 10.46
N LEU A 84 -4.03 0.04 9.81
CA LEU A 84 -3.94 0.32 8.37
C LEU A 84 -4.56 -0.80 7.53
N LEU A 85 -4.49 -2.05 8.01
CA LEU A 85 -5.17 -3.18 7.37
C LEU A 85 -6.70 -3.07 7.52
N HIS A 86 -7.18 -2.59 8.67
CA HIS A 86 -8.59 -2.28 8.86
C HIS A 86 -9.06 -1.13 7.98
N ASP A 87 -8.20 -0.15 7.70
CA ASP A 87 -8.49 0.90 6.72
C ASP A 87 -8.64 0.33 5.31
N LEU A 88 -7.81 -0.62 4.87
CA LEU A 88 -8.00 -1.29 3.57
C LEU A 88 -9.35 -2.03 3.54
N LEU A 89 -9.70 -2.74 4.61
CA LEU A 89 -11.00 -3.41 4.72
C LEU A 89 -12.17 -2.42 4.67
N ARG A 90 -12.05 -1.25 5.33
CA ARG A 90 -13.04 -0.18 5.31
C ARG A 90 -13.18 0.45 3.93
N ILE A 91 -12.07 0.69 3.24
CA ILE A 91 -12.03 1.29 1.90
C ILE A 91 -12.64 0.33 0.89
N PHE A 92 -12.18 -0.91 0.82
CA PHE A 92 -12.61 -1.81 -0.25
C PHE A 92 -13.90 -2.57 0.04
N GLY A 93 -14.29 -2.67 1.30
CA GLY A 93 -15.42 -3.50 1.70
C GLY A 93 -15.23 -4.99 1.37
N VAL A 94 -14.00 -5.44 1.14
CA VAL A 94 -13.68 -6.83 0.81
C VAL A 94 -12.33 -7.23 1.39
N GLY A 95 -12.07 -8.54 1.35
CA GLY A 95 -10.86 -9.15 1.89
C GLY A 95 -11.01 -9.59 3.34
N VAL A 96 -9.98 -10.27 3.82
CA VAL A 96 -9.91 -10.84 5.16
C VAL A 96 -8.61 -10.40 5.82
N ILE A 97 -8.67 -10.12 7.11
CA ILE A 97 -7.48 -9.84 7.93
C ILE A 97 -7.16 -11.09 8.73
N THR A 98 -6.01 -11.71 8.42
CA THR A 98 -5.55 -12.93 9.06
C THR A 98 -4.21 -12.72 9.75
N LYS A 99 -4.00 -13.40 10.87
CA LYS A 99 -2.68 -13.48 11.49
C LYS A 99 -1.81 -14.38 10.61
N CYS A 100 -0.63 -13.92 10.23
CA CYS A 100 0.33 -14.75 9.51
C CYS A 100 0.95 -15.72 10.52
N SER A 101 0.83 -17.02 10.25
CA SER A 101 1.61 -18.04 10.96
C SER A 101 3.05 -17.97 10.47
N ASP A 102 3.82 -17.02 11.01
CA ASP A 102 5.24 -16.97 10.72
C ASP A 102 5.91 -18.08 11.56
N GLU A 103 6.27 -19.19 10.89
CA GLU A 103 7.08 -20.26 11.50
C GLU A 103 8.53 -19.79 11.74
N THR A 104 8.92 -18.66 11.13
CA THR A 104 10.24 -18.09 11.32
C THR A 104 10.29 -17.26 12.62
N LEU A 105 11.36 -17.47 13.38
CA LEU A 105 11.70 -16.98 14.73
C LEU A 105 11.56 -15.47 15.02
N THR A 106 10.97 -14.67 14.13
CA THR A 106 10.71 -13.27 14.40
C THR A 106 9.65 -13.16 15.50
N ARG A 107 10.04 -12.62 16.66
CA ARG A 107 9.16 -12.47 17.85
C ARG A 107 7.96 -11.54 17.64
N THR A 108 7.83 -10.93 16.46
CA THR A 108 6.81 -9.91 16.18
C THR A 108 5.67 -10.49 15.38
N GLU A 109 4.48 -10.48 15.97
CA GLU A 109 3.25 -10.89 15.32
C GLU A 109 2.97 -10.05 14.06
N LYS A 110 2.73 -10.74 12.94
CA LYS A 110 2.37 -10.16 11.64
C LYS A 110 0.92 -10.49 11.28
N TRP A 111 0.26 -9.53 10.66
CA TRP A 111 -1.10 -9.61 10.16
C TRP A 111 -1.10 -9.26 8.68
N GLU A 112 -2.03 -9.83 7.92
CA GLU A 112 -2.18 -9.58 6.50
C GLU A 112 -3.65 -9.30 6.19
N TRP A 113 -3.91 -8.21 5.48
CA TRP A 113 -5.15 -8.06 4.74
C TRP A 113 -4.96 -8.68 3.36
N ARG A 114 -5.87 -9.55 2.95
CA ARG A 114 -5.82 -10.23 1.65
C ARG A 114 -7.20 -10.31 1.02
N CYS A 115 -7.29 -10.03 -0.27
CA CYS A 115 -8.45 -10.35 -1.10
C CYS A 115 -8.02 -11.24 -2.27
N THR A 116 -8.93 -12.12 -2.72
CA THR A 116 -8.62 -13.13 -3.75
C THR A 116 -9.72 -13.23 -4.80
N ALA A 117 -9.40 -13.83 -5.95
CA ALA A 117 -10.34 -14.12 -7.03
C ALA A 117 -11.11 -12.87 -7.50
N ALA A 118 -12.45 -12.88 -7.43
CA ALA A 118 -13.28 -11.77 -7.87
C ALA A 118 -13.03 -10.49 -7.05
N GLU A 119 -12.70 -10.61 -5.76
CA GLU A 119 -12.46 -9.47 -4.88
C GLU A 119 -11.18 -8.72 -5.27
N SER A 120 -10.10 -9.45 -5.58
CA SER A 120 -8.83 -8.85 -5.98
C SER A 120 -8.96 -8.14 -7.33
N ILE A 121 -9.74 -8.71 -8.26
CA ILE A 121 -10.09 -8.05 -9.54
C ILE A 121 -10.84 -6.74 -9.28
N ALA A 122 -11.84 -6.73 -8.39
CA ALA A 122 -12.61 -5.53 -8.05
C ALA A 122 -11.71 -4.45 -7.40
N VAL A 123 -10.83 -4.85 -6.47
CA VAL A 123 -9.84 -3.95 -5.87
C VAL A 123 -8.90 -3.37 -6.93
N CYS A 124 -8.37 -4.19 -7.83
CA CYS A 124 -7.49 -3.72 -8.91
C CYS A 124 -8.19 -2.76 -9.88
N LYS A 125 -9.49 -2.96 -10.16
CA LYS A 125 -10.29 -2.00 -10.95
C LYS A 125 -10.30 -0.61 -10.32
N LEU A 126 -10.42 -0.52 -9.00
CA LEU A 126 -10.41 0.76 -8.29
C LEU A 126 -9.01 1.37 -8.19
N LEU A 127 -7.97 0.54 -8.00
CA LEU A 127 -6.62 1.01 -7.67
C LEU A 127 -5.71 1.28 -8.86
N HIS A 128 -5.91 0.63 -10.02
CA HIS A 128 -4.90 0.60 -11.07
C HIS A 128 -4.51 2.00 -11.60
N GLU A 129 -5.43 2.96 -11.54
CA GLU A 129 -5.16 4.36 -11.91
C GLU A 129 -4.36 5.11 -10.86
N PHE A 130 -4.30 4.66 -9.60
CA PHE A 130 -3.57 5.32 -8.51
C PHE A 130 -2.21 4.67 -8.23
N LEU A 131 -2.03 3.41 -8.61
CA LEU A 131 -0.75 2.69 -8.50
C LEU A 131 0.29 3.27 -9.47
N VAL A 132 1.57 3.05 -9.18
CA VAL A 132 2.72 3.47 -10.00
C VAL A 132 3.42 2.24 -10.58
N GLN A 133 4.05 1.45 -9.73
CA GLN A 133 4.84 0.28 -10.12
C GLN A 133 3.91 -0.91 -10.39
N LYS A 134 2.96 -1.14 -9.48
CA LYS A 134 2.02 -2.26 -9.58
C LYS A 134 0.83 -1.95 -10.51
N ALA A 135 0.79 -0.76 -11.13
CA ALA A 135 -0.30 -0.31 -12.00
C ALA A 135 -0.55 -1.23 -13.21
N ARG A 136 0.51 -1.69 -13.88
CA ARG A 136 0.40 -2.57 -15.06
C ARG A 136 -0.21 -3.91 -14.69
N VAL A 137 0.25 -4.51 -13.59
CA VAL A 137 -0.29 -5.79 -13.09
C VAL A 137 -1.74 -5.63 -12.66
N ALA A 138 -2.06 -4.57 -11.92
CA ALA A 138 -3.43 -4.25 -11.54
C ALA A 138 -4.33 -4.03 -12.76
N LYS A 139 -3.84 -3.38 -13.82
CA LYS A 139 -4.58 -3.20 -15.08
C LYS A 139 -4.82 -4.52 -15.81
N VAL A 140 -3.89 -5.48 -15.75
CA VAL A 140 -4.17 -6.83 -16.27
C VAL A 140 -5.30 -7.48 -15.48
N PHE A 141 -5.24 -7.42 -14.15
CA PHE A 141 -6.27 -7.99 -13.28
C PHE A 141 -7.63 -7.33 -13.49
N SER A 142 -7.66 -6.00 -13.70
CA SER A 142 -8.91 -5.27 -13.93
C SER A 142 -9.64 -5.70 -15.22
N THR A 143 -8.92 -6.30 -16.17
CA THR A 143 -9.47 -6.87 -17.41
C THR A 143 -9.85 -8.35 -17.30
N MET A 144 -9.56 -9.02 -16.18
CA MET A 144 -9.92 -10.43 -15.99
C MET A 144 -11.40 -10.57 -15.66
N GLU A 145 -12.01 -11.64 -16.15
CA GLU A 145 -13.34 -12.08 -15.71
C GLU A 145 -13.23 -12.95 -14.44
N PRO A 146 -14.21 -12.89 -13.52
CA PRO A 146 -14.22 -13.74 -12.33
C PRO A 146 -14.19 -15.24 -12.70
N ILE A 147 -13.19 -15.95 -12.18
CA ILE A 147 -12.99 -17.39 -12.43
C ILE A 147 -14.20 -18.24 -12.01
N GLU A 148 -15.07 -17.77 -11.12
CA GLU A 148 -16.26 -18.52 -10.71
C GLU A 148 -17.22 -18.86 -11.87
N GLN A 149 -17.13 -18.14 -13.00
CA GLN A 149 -17.95 -18.39 -14.20
C GLN A 149 -17.25 -19.29 -15.23
N CYS A 150 -15.95 -19.50 -15.11
CA CYS A 150 -15.12 -20.23 -16.05
C CYS A 150 -14.35 -21.34 -15.31
N GLY A 151 -14.58 -22.62 -15.64
CA GLY A 151 -13.82 -23.73 -15.04
C GLY A 151 -12.30 -23.45 -15.01
N ARG A 152 -11.58 -23.96 -13.99
CA ARG A 152 -10.17 -23.60 -13.70
C ARG A 152 -9.21 -23.71 -14.91
N ASN A 153 -9.57 -24.47 -15.94
CA ASN A 153 -8.76 -24.73 -17.14
C ASN A 153 -9.32 -24.15 -18.46
N THR A 154 -10.12 -23.08 -18.43
CA THR A 154 -10.56 -22.46 -19.69
C THR A 154 -9.37 -21.88 -20.48
N PRO A 155 -9.44 -21.87 -21.82
CA PRO A 155 -8.48 -21.15 -22.67
C PRO A 155 -8.30 -19.67 -22.26
N HIS A 156 -9.40 -19.00 -21.84
CA HIS A 156 -9.37 -17.62 -21.36
C HIS A 156 -8.47 -17.45 -20.12
N ASN A 157 -8.63 -18.28 -19.09
CA ASN A 157 -7.80 -18.21 -17.88
C ASN A 157 -6.31 -18.44 -18.20
N ARG A 158 -6.00 -19.38 -19.10
CA ARG A 158 -4.63 -19.61 -19.55
C ARG A 158 -4.05 -18.40 -20.28
N ALA A 159 -4.83 -17.74 -21.14
CA ALA A 159 -4.42 -16.52 -21.83
C ALA A 159 -4.17 -15.36 -20.85
N CYS A 160 -5.02 -15.18 -19.84
CA CYS A 160 -4.84 -14.15 -18.82
C CYS A 160 -3.62 -14.42 -17.92
N ILE A 161 -3.38 -15.67 -17.52
CA ILE A 161 -2.17 -16.06 -16.77
C ILE A 161 -0.92 -15.84 -17.63
N ALA A 162 -0.97 -16.22 -18.92
CA ALA A 162 0.13 -15.95 -19.85
C ALA A 162 0.39 -14.45 -19.96
N LYS A 163 -0.64 -13.61 -20.11
CA LYS A 163 -0.53 -12.14 -20.15
C LYS A 163 0.07 -11.59 -18.85
N TYR A 164 -0.35 -12.08 -17.68
CA TYR A 164 0.26 -11.71 -16.40
C TYR A 164 1.75 -12.07 -16.36
N ASN A 165 2.11 -13.29 -16.78
CA ASN A 165 3.51 -13.73 -16.80
C ASN A 165 4.35 -12.90 -17.79
N THR A 166 3.78 -12.52 -18.94
CA THR A 166 4.42 -11.59 -19.89
C THR A 166 4.63 -10.22 -19.25
N VAL A 167 3.59 -9.61 -18.67
CA VAL A 167 3.69 -8.30 -18.02
C VAL A 167 4.68 -8.32 -16.86
N LYS A 168 4.70 -9.40 -16.07
CA LYS A 168 5.69 -9.58 -15.00
C LYS A 168 7.12 -9.65 -15.53
N LYS A 169 7.33 -10.30 -16.68
CA LYS A 169 8.64 -10.38 -17.34
C LYS A 169 9.08 -9.01 -17.90
N THR A 170 8.20 -8.31 -18.60
CA THR A 170 8.47 -6.96 -19.15
C THR A 170 8.66 -5.90 -18.06
N PHE A 171 8.10 -6.11 -16.87
CA PHE A 171 8.30 -5.22 -15.72
C PHE A 171 9.76 -5.22 -15.25
N MET A 172 10.48 -6.34 -15.42
CA MET A 172 11.90 -6.42 -15.09
C MET A 172 12.79 -5.68 -16.10
N GLU A 173 12.24 -5.19 -17.22
CA GLU A 173 13.00 -4.56 -18.31
C GLU A 173 12.89 -3.03 -18.32
N ILE A 174 12.25 -2.40 -17.32
CA ILE A 174 12.32 -0.92 -17.13
C ILE A 174 13.67 -0.58 -16.48
N ASP A 175 14.75 -0.94 -17.17
CA ASP A 175 16.13 -0.82 -16.73
C ASP A 175 16.74 0.56 -17.07
N GLU A 176 16.09 1.42 -17.84
CA GLU A 176 16.72 2.67 -18.31
C GLU A 176 17.03 3.66 -17.18
N LEU A 177 16.17 3.75 -16.16
CA LEU A 177 16.43 4.59 -14.97
C LEU A 177 17.46 3.97 -14.02
N ASP A 178 17.45 2.64 -13.87
CA ASP A 178 18.43 1.92 -13.06
C ASP A 178 19.81 1.91 -13.73
N ALA A 179 19.86 1.82 -15.06
CA ALA A 179 21.07 1.97 -15.86
C ALA A 179 21.67 3.37 -15.69
N ILE A 180 20.85 4.43 -15.67
CA ILE A 180 21.32 5.79 -15.39
C ILE A 180 21.92 5.90 -13.98
N ALA A 181 21.30 5.30 -12.96
CA ALA A 181 21.84 5.28 -11.60
C ALA A 181 23.16 4.49 -11.48
N CYS A 182 23.37 3.50 -12.35
CA CYS A 182 24.60 2.70 -12.37
C CYS A 182 25.81 3.39 -13.01
N THR A 183 25.64 4.52 -13.72
CA THR A 183 26.73 5.20 -14.45
C THR A 183 27.70 6.04 -13.61
N GLY A 184 27.70 5.91 -12.27
CA GLY A 184 28.83 6.33 -11.42
C GLY A 184 28.57 7.44 -10.40
N GLY A 185 27.36 8.01 -10.33
CA GLY A 185 26.93 8.90 -9.25
C GLY A 185 26.15 8.15 -8.17
N ARG A 186 26.61 8.14 -6.91
CA ARG A 186 25.88 7.48 -5.78
C ARG A 186 24.62 8.25 -5.35
N THR A 187 24.44 9.47 -5.84
CA THR A 187 23.40 10.40 -5.43
C THR A 187 22.87 11.14 -6.64
N VAL A 188 21.55 11.20 -6.76
CA VAL A 188 20.85 11.98 -7.79
C VAL A 188 19.97 13.00 -7.07
N ASN A 189 20.11 14.27 -7.44
CA ASN A 189 19.26 15.35 -6.90
C ASN A 189 18.13 15.71 -7.89
N PHE A 190 17.15 16.49 -7.43
CA PHE A 190 16.00 16.86 -8.26
C PHE A 190 16.39 17.70 -9.48
N THR A 191 17.31 18.64 -9.32
CA THR A 191 17.81 19.51 -10.39
C THR A 191 18.42 18.68 -11.53
N ASP A 192 19.15 17.61 -11.21
CA ASP A 192 19.75 16.70 -12.20
C ASP A 192 18.68 16.03 -13.08
N LEU A 193 17.54 15.66 -12.49
CA LEU A 193 16.44 15.01 -13.22
C LEU A 193 15.70 15.99 -14.13
N VAL A 194 15.42 17.20 -13.62
CA VAL A 194 14.75 18.25 -14.40
C VAL A 194 15.61 18.67 -15.59
N ASN A 195 16.92 18.85 -15.38
CA ASN A 195 17.86 19.21 -16.45
C ASN A 195 17.96 18.15 -17.56
N ARG A 196 17.54 16.90 -17.28
CA ARG A 196 17.50 15.80 -18.25
C ARG A 196 16.15 15.64 -18.94
N GLY A 197 15.18 16.54 -18.67
CA GLY A 197 13.88 16.55 -19.34
C GLY A 197 12.94 15.43 -18.90
N PHE A 198 13.12 14.84 -17.71
CA PHE A 198 12.20 13.83 -17.20
C PHE A 198 10.84 14.44 -16.85
N GLU A 199 9.78 13.96 -17.48
CA GLU A 199 8.41 14.24 -17.07
C GLU A 199 7.99 13.28 -15.95
N PHE A 200 7.68 13.85 -14.79
CA PHE A 200 7.23 13.09 -13.64
C PHE A 200 5.72 13.08 -13.55
N ARG A 201 5.15 11.91 -13.32
CA ARG A 201 3.76 11.79 -12.91
C ARG A 201 3.56 12.53 -11.57
N ASP A 202 2.60 13.43 -11.51
CA ASP A 202 2.28 14.12 -10.26
C ASP A 202 1.64 13.15 -9.25
N LEU A 203 2.31 12.91 -8.12
CA LEU A 203 1.78 12.09 -7.03
C LEU A 203 0.91 12.94 -6.11
N SER A 204 -0.23 12.43 -5.65
CA SER A 204 -0.99 13.10 -4.60
C SER A 204 -0.27 12.97 -3.25
N MET A 205 -0.50 13.92 -2.34
CA MET A 205 0.05 13.82 -0.98
C MET A 205 -0.54 12.64 -0.21
N HIS A 206 -1.78 12.25 -0.49
CA HIS A 206 -2.39 11.02 0.03
C HIS A 206 -1.61 9.77 -0.36
N TYR A 207 -1.17 9.67 -1.62
CA TYR A 207 -0.33 8.56 -2.08
C TYR A 207 1.01 8.53 -1.34
N ILE A 208 1.70 9.67 -1.24
CA ILE A 208 3.00 9.72 -0.55
C ILE A 208 2.84 9.38 0.93
N ALA A 209 1.77 9.85 1.58
CA ALA A 209 1.48 9.49 2.97
C ALA A 209 1.27 7.99 3.14
N GLY A 210 0.45 7.35 2.29
CA GLY A 210 0.26 5.90 2.35
C GLY A 210 1.55 5.12 2.11
N PHE A 211 2.37 5.56 1.14
CA PHE A 211 3.67 4.95 0.86
C PHE A 211 4.67 5.15 2.01
N PHE A 212 4.66 6.32 2.64
CA PHE A 212 5.47 6.61 3.83
C PHE A 212 5.01 5.81 5.06
N GLU A 213 3.71 5.54 5.21
CA GLU A 213 3.23 4.70 6.32
C GLU A 213 3.63 3.23 6.16
N ALA A 214 3.83 2.77 4.92
CA ALA A 214 4.41 1.48 4.63
C ALA A 214 5.95 1.49 4.88
N GLU A 215 6.69 2.21 4.04
CA GLU A 215 8.16 2.11 3.90
C GLU A 215 8.94 3.23 4.60
N GLY A 216 8.24 4.24 5.10
CA GLY A 216 8.82 5.42 5.70
C GLY A 216 9.36 5.19 7.10
N CYS A 217 10.45 5.89 7.39
CA CYS A 217 11.10 5.87 8.69
C CYS A 217 11.47 7.28 9.14
N ILE A 218 11.21 7.57 10.41
CA ILE A 218 11.69 8.77 11.10
C ILE A 218 12.81 8.34 12.03
N VAL A 219 14.00 8.90 11.84
CA VAL A 219 15.21 8.55 12.57
C VAL A 219 15.73 9.76 13.31
N ILE A 220 15.86 9.66 14.63
CA ILE A 220 16.62 10.63 15.43
C ILE A 220 17.91 9.96 15.87
N ARG A 221 19.06 10.48 15.40
CA ARG A 221 20.37 9.96 15.79
C ARG A 221 21.02 10.89 16.80
N LYS A 222 21.43 10.34 17.93
CA LYS A 222 22.35 11.00 18.85
C LYS A 222 23.73 10.98 18.22
N LEU A 223 24.28 12.14 17.90
CA LEU A 223 25.68 12.24 17.50
C LEU A 223 26.58 11.97 18.74
N THR A 224 27.80 11.48 18.50
CA THR A 224 28.77 11.17 19.56
C THR A 224 29.12 12.41 20.42
N ARG A 225 29.68 12.19 21.62
CA ARG A 225 29.89 13.18 22.71
C ARG A 225 30.13 14.61 22.20
N GLY A 226 29.17 15.51 22.52
CA GLY A 226 29.26 16.94 22.27
C GLY A 226 28.52 17.45 21.02
N LYS A 227 27.97 16.57 20.18
CA LYS A 227 27.24 16.98 18.97
C LYS A 227 25.71 16.90 19.16
N ALA A 228 24.99 17.81 18.51
CA ALA A 228 23.53 17.87 18.54
C ALA A 228 22.88 16.61 17.93
N HIS A 229 21.66 16.29 18.35
CA HIS A 229 20.86 15.24 17.70
C HIS A 229 20.56 15.61 16.24
N THR A 230 20.49 14.61 15.37
CA THR A 230 20.10 14.80 13.96
C THR A 230 18.77 14.09 13.70
N LEU A 231 17.86 14.78 13.03
CA LEU A 231 16.60 14.24 12.54
C LEU A 231 16.77 13.84 11.07
N ALA A 232 16.23 12.69 10.68
CA ALA A 232 16.14 12.26 9.30
C ALA A 232 14.79 11.61 9.00
N VAL A 233 14.28 11.86 7.80
CA VAL A 233 13.12 11.19 7.22
C VAL A 233 13.61 10.41 6.03
N THR A 234 13.31 9.11 5.98
CA THR A 234 13.82 8.23 4.93
C THR A 234 12.75 7.29 4.41
N ILE A 235 12.82 6.95 3.13
CA ILE A 235 12.04 5.88 2.52
C ILE A 235 13.04 4.99 1.76
N ALA A 236 13.03 3.69 2.03
CA ALA A 236 13.85 2.72 1.31
C ALA A 236 12.98 1.97 0.30
N GLN A 237 13.47 1.78 -0.92
CA GLN A 237 12.77 0.98 -1.93
C GLN A 237 13.74 0.41 -2.95
N LYS A 238 13.47 -0.80 -3.46
CA LYS A 238 14.29 -1.41 -4.52
C LYS A 238 14.14 -0.65 -5.83
N GLU A 239 12.89 -0.37 -6.20
CA GLU A 239 12.55 0.32 -7.44
C GLU A 239 12.71 1.83 -7.27
N LEU A 240 13.77 2.40 -7.84
CA LEU A 240 14.12 3.81 -7.66
C LEU A 240 13.08 4.80 -8.16
N TYR A 241 12.36 4.44 -9.22
CA TYR A 241 11.47 5.38 -9.93
C TYR A 241 10.46 6.04 -8.99
N ILE A 242 9.91 5.30 -8.01
CA ILE A 242 8.97 5.87 -7.04
C ILE A 242 9.65 6.86 -6.08
N LEU A 243 10.92 6.62 -5.71
CA LEU A 243 11.69 7.53 -4.86
C LEU A 243 11.96 8.84 -5.59
N TYR A 244 12.19 8.79 -6.90
CA TYR A 244 12.32 9.99 -7.72
C TYR A 244 11.00 10.75 -7.87
N LEU A 245 9.87 10.06 -8.00
CA LEU A 245 8.55 10.72 -7.99
C LEU A 245 8.28 11.40 -6.64
N VAL A 246 8.66 10.77 -5.52
CA VAL A 246 8.57 11.37 -4.18
C VAL A 246 9.47 12.61 -4.09
N LEU A 247 10.73 12.51 -4.54
CA LEU A 247 11.66 13.65 -4.58
C LEU A 247 11.12 14.79 -5.45
N ALA A 248 10.55 14.48 -6.61
CA ALA A 248 9.98 15.46 -7.52
C ALA A 248 8.76 16.16 -6.92
N LYS A 249 7.90 15.43 -6.20
CA LYS A 249 6.72 16.01 -5.54
C LYS A 249 7.11 16.89 -4.34
N LEU A 250 8.00 16.40 -3.48
CA LEU A 250 8.38 17.09 -2.25
C LEU A 250 9.39 18.20 -2.50
N LYS A 251 10.15 18.15 -3.60
CA LYS A 251 11.20 19.11 -3.99
C LYS A 251 12.27 19.33 -2.93
N ILE A 252 12.38 18.41 -1.97
CA ILE A 252 13.28 18.46 -0.82
C ILE A 252 13.90 17.07 -0.68
N GLY A 253 15.19 17.00 -0.34
CA GLY A 253 15.89 15.74 -0.11
C GLY A 253 16.74 15.27 -1.27
N GLN A 254 17.09 13.99 -1.22
CA GLN A 254 17.93 13.32 -2.20
C GLN A 254 17.63 11.82 -2.23
N VAL A 255 17.87 11.19 -3.38
CA VAL A 255 17.84 9.73 -3.52
C VAL A 255 19.28 9.21 -3.61
N ASN A 256 19.63 8.30 -2.72
CA ASN A 256 20.94 7.65 -2.69
C ASN A 256 20.81 6.17 -3.03
N PHE A 257 21.80 5.63 -3.72
CA PHE A 257 21.88 4.20 -4.00
C PHE A 257 22.65 3.47 -2.90
N GLU A 258 22.06 2.45 -2.30
CA GLU A 258 22.72 1.58 -1.32
C GLU A 258 23.31 0.34 -2.00
N SER A 259 24.36 -0.23 -1.42
CA SER A 259 25.14 -1.34 -2.01
C SER A 259 24.38 -2.65 -2.21
N ARG A 260 23.12 -2.73 -1.78
CA ARG A 260 22.26 -3.93 -1.85
C ARG A 260 21.19 -3.86 -2.95
N GLY A 261 21.34 -2.95 -3.92
CA GLY A 261 20.34 -2.74 -4.96
C GLY A 261 19.05 -2.14 -4.42
N CYS A 262 19.16 -1.29 -3.40
CA CYS A 262 18.05 -0.57 -2.80
C CYS A 262 18.36 0.92 -2.88
N GLY A 263 17.40 1.71 -3.32
CA GLY A 263 17.45 3.16 -3.22
C GLY A 263 16.94 3.65 -1.89
N LYS A 264 17.39 4.84 -1.52
CA LYS A 264 16.93 5.52 -0.31
C LYS A 264 16.70 6.99 -0.58
N TYR A 265 15.43 7.39 -0.53
CA TYR A 265 15.07 8.78 -0.35
C TYR A 265 15.42 9.21 1.08
N SER A 266 16.08 10.35 1.25
CA SER A 266 16.45 10.87 2.56
C SER A 266 16.41 12.38 2.63
N VAL A 267 15.88 12.88 3.75
CA VAL A 267 15.92 14.30 4.14
C VAL A 267 16.46 14.39 5.55
N ASN A 268 17.38 15.32 5.82
CA ASN A 268 18.04 15.46 7.11
C ASN A 268 17.85 16.87 7.68
N GLY A 269 18.03 17.00 9.00
CA GLY A 269 18.05 18.28 9.70
C GLY A 269 16.69 18.98 9.71
N SER A 270 16.70 20.31 9.55
CA SER A 270 15.48 21.13 9.54
C SER A 270 14.54 20.79 8.39
N PHE A 271 15.08 20.45 7.21
CA PHE A 271 14.26 20.06 6.05
C PHE A 271 13.42 18.80 6.30
N ALA A 272 13.86 17.92 7.21
CA ALA A 272 13.06 16.76 7.60
C ALA A 272 11.77 17.19 8.32
N ILE A 273 11.79 18.30 9.07
CA ILE A 273 10.61 18.88 9.72
C ILE A 273 9.61 19.35 8.67
N ASP A 274 10.08 19.99 7.59
CA ASP A 274 9.22 20.49 6.51
C ASP A 274 8.48 19.36 5.80
N VAL A 275 9.18 18.25 5.53
CA VAL A 275 8.56 17.03 4.98
C VAL A 275 7.51 16.47 5.94
N LEU A 276 7.80 16.41 7.23
CA LEU A 276 6.85 15.90 8.23
C LEU A 276 5.61 16.77 8.35
N LYS A 277 5.75 18.11 8.31
CA LYS A 277 4.63 19.05 8.27
C LYS A 277 3.77 18.85 7.01
N ALA A 278 4.40 18.62 5.87
CA ALA A 278 3.70 18.38 4.61
C ALA A 278 2.93 17.05 4.64
N LEU A 279 3.47 16.00 5.27
CA LEU A 279 2.82 14.68 5.33
C LEU A 279 1.76 14.58 6.43
N GLN A 280 1.92 15.27 7.56
CA GLN A 280 1.08 15.13 8.76
C GLN A 280 -0.44 15.12 8.49
N PRO A 281 -1.01 16.02 7.65
CA PRO A 281 -2.45 16.06 7.42
C PRO A 281 -3.01 14.81 6.72
N PHE A 282 -2.15 14.07 6.02
CA PHE A 282 -2.54 12.99 5.12
C PHE A 282 -2.28 11.59 5.68
N LEU A 283 -1.54 11.48 6.79
CA LEU A 283 -1.31 10.22 7.48
C LEU A 283 -2.63 9.64 8.01
N ARG A 284 -2.68 8.32 8.22
CA ARG A 284 -3.86 7.60 8.75
C ARG A 284 -3.54 6.79 9.99
N SER A 285 -2.34 6.21 10.10
CA SER A 285 -1.89 5.51 11.30
C SER A 285 -1.79 6.47 12.49
N PRO A 286 -2.57 6.23 13.57
CA PRO A 286 -2.47 7.03 14.79
C PRO A 286 -1.06 6.99 15.38
N ALA A 287 -0.39 5.85 15.30
CA ALA A 287 0.98 5.69 15.80
C ALA A 287 1.97 6.55 15.01
N MET A 288 1.84 6.64 13.68
CA MET A 288 2.68 7.51 12.87
C MET A 288 2.35 8.99 13.12
N LYS A 289 1.07 9.36 13.17
CA LYS A 289 0.65 10.74 13.51
C LYS A 289 1.23 11.22 14.82
N GLU A 290 1.21 10.36 15.84
CA GLU A 290 1.75 10.70 17.16
C GLU A 290 3.27 10.86 17.13
N GLN A 291 3.99 9.98 16.42
CA GLN A 291 5.44 10.14 16.23
C GLN A 291 5.77 11.45 15.52
N VAL A 292 5.04 11.79 14.46
CA VAL A 292 5.19 13.05 13.73
C VAL A 292 4.92 14.23 14.65
N ARG A 293 3.81 14.22 15.39
CA ARG A 293 3.44 15.29 16.33
C ARG A 293 4.54 15.55 17.35
N ILE A 294 5.08 14.51 17.99
CA ILE A 294 6.18 14.62 18.96
C ILE A 294 7.41 15.26 18.32
N VAL A 295 7.78 14.85 17.09
CA VAL A 295 8.93 15.43 16.37
C VAL A 295 8.69 16.89 16.00
N LEU A 296 7.47 17.27 15.62
CA LEU A 296 7.15 18.65 15.28
C LEU A 296 7.13 19.58 16.50
N GLU A 297 6.75 19.08 17.67
CA GLU A 297 6.72 19.84 18.93
C GLU A 297 8.10 19.99 19.57
N ASP A 298 8.86 18.89 19.66
CA ASP A 298 10.13 18.86 20.40
C ASP A 298 11.37 18.99 19.50
N GLY A 299 11.18 18.98 18.18
CA GLY A 299 12.25 18.99 17.20
C GLY A 299 13.24 17.83 17.42
N VAL A 300 14.53 18.15 17.43
CA VAL A 300 15.61 17.16 17.65
C VAL A 300 15.68 16.64 19.09
N ASN A 301 14.98 17.25 20.05
CA ASN A 301 14.94 16.80 21.44
C ASN A 301 13.90 15.70 21.69
N ALA A 302 13.14 15.30 20.67
CA ALA A 302 12.11 14.27 20.73
C ALA A 302 12.59 12.85 21.12
N THR A 303 13.91 12.61 21.18
CA THR A 303 14.50 11.27 21.33
C THR A 303 13.89 10.46 22.50
N SER A 304 13.82 11.05 23.70
CA SER A 304 13.31 10.35 24.89
C SER A 304 11.81 10.03 24.80
N LYS A 305 11.01 10.92 24.19
CA LYS A 305 9.56 10.71 23.99
C LYS A 305 9.28 9.68 22.89
N LEU A 306 10.05 9.70 21.80
CA LEU A 306 9.93 8.70 20.73
C LEU A 306 10.30 7.30 21.21
N GLU A 307 11.35 7.16 22.00
CA GLU A 307 11.71 5.87 22.61
C GLU A 307 10.56 5.32 23.45
N LEU A 308 9.86 6.18 24.19
CA LEU A 308 8.68 5.78 24.98
C LEU A 308 7.52 5.33 24.09
N VAL A 309 7.24 6.01 22.97
CA VAL A 309 6.20 5.60 22.01
C VAL A 309 6.56 4.27 21.35
N GLN A 310 7.80 4.12 20.88
CA GLN A 310 8.30 2.88 20.29
C GLN A 310 8.28 1.73 21.31
N TYR A 311 8.56 2.01 22.58
CA TYR A 311 8.51 1.05 23.68
C TYR A 311 7.08 0.65 24.04
N LYS A 312 6.16 1.61 24.19
CA LYS A 312 4.72 1.33 24.42
C LYS A 312 4.15 0.48 23.28
N ALA A 313 4.57 0.74 22.05
CA ALA A 313 4.17 -0.07 20.91
C ALA A 313 4.80 -1.48 20.89
N LYS A 314 5.79 -1.81 21.73
CA LYS A 314 6.39 -3.16 21.85
C LYS A 314 5.68 -4.05 22.89
N ARG A 315 4.88 -3.47 23.79
CA ARG A 315 4.07 -4.20 24.77
C ARG A 315 2.64 -4.34 24.26
#